data_AF-A0A3M1PDM6-F1
#
_entry.id   AF-A0A3M1PDM6-F1
#
_cell.length_a   1.000
_cell.length_b   1.000
_cell.length_c   1.000
_cell.angle_alpha   90.00
_cell.angle_beta   90.00
_cell.angle_gamma   90.00
#
_symmetry.space_group_name_H-M   'P 1'
#
loop_
_entity.id
_entity.type
_entity.pdbx_description
1 polymer ?
#
loop_
_entity_poly.entity_id
_entity_poly.type
_entity_poly.pdbx_seq_one_letter_code
_entity_poly.pdbx_strand_id
1 'polypeptide(L)'
;MRASWVAKRRGQSNVSQMHFARQGVVTEEMQFVAEREQLPVELIRSEVARGRLIIPANVNHVNLEPMGIGIATRCKVNANIGASPNSSSLQEEVDKLRLAVKYGADTVMDLSTGGGDLDAIRSAIIAASPVPIGTVPIYQALESVHGNIEKLTPDDFLHVIETHAQQGVDYMTIHAGILIEHLPLVRDRLTGIVSRGGGIIARWMLAHHQQNPLYTHFQDIIEIFKKYDVSFSLGDSLRPGCLHDASDAAQLAELKTLGQLTRQAWESDVQVMVEGPGHVPMDQIEFNVKKQMEECSEAPFYVLGPLVTDIAPGYDHITSAIGAAIAGWHGTAMLCYVTPKEHLGLPNAEDVRNGLIAYKIAAHAADIARHRPHARDRDDELSRARYNFDWNRQFELSLDPERAREYHDETLPADIYKTAEFCSMCGPKFCPM
;
A
#
# COMPACT_ATOMS: atom_id res chain seq x y z
N MET A 1 0.29 -8.42 21.32
CA MET A 1 0.33 -9.87 21.01
C MET A 1 1.76 -10.36 20.77
N ARG A 2 2.50 -9.71 19.85
CA ARG A 2 3.79 -10.20 19.34
C ARG A 2 4.99 -10.10 20.28
N ALA A 3 4.87 -9.41 21.42
CA ALA A 3 5.99 -9.20 22.35
C ALA A 3 6.69 -10.50 22.78
N SER A 4 5.93 -11.57 23.01
CA SER A 4 6.48 -12.89 23.38
C SER A 4 7.15 -13.63 22.20
N TRP A 5 6.67 -13.41 20.98
CA TRP A 5 7.22 -13.99 19.75
C TRP A 5 8.56 -13.34 19.42
N VAL A 6 8.58 -12.01 19.44
CA VAL A 6 9.78 -11.20 19.18
C VAL A 6 10.88 -11.47 20.21
N ALA A 7 10.53 -11.67 21.48
CA ALA A 7 11.51 -11.93 22.55
C ALA A 7 12.43 -13.12 22.23
N LYS A 8 11.94 -14.15 21.53
CA LYS A 8 12.71 -15.34 21.13
C LYS A 8 13.76 -15.05 20.05
N ARG A 9 13.60 -13.96 19.30
CA ARG A 9 14.41 -13.61 18.13
C ARG A 9 15.39 -12.45 18.39
N ARG A 10 15.26 -11.77 19.54
CA ARG A 10 16.15 -10.68 19.93
C ARG A 10 17.61 -11.14 19.98
N GLY A 11 18.50 -10.27 19.51
CA GLY A 11 19.95 -10.50 19.52
C GLY A 11 20.49 -11.30 18.33
N GLN A 12 19.63 -11.74 17.40
CA GLN A 12 20.07 -12.31 16.13
C GLN A 12 20.53 -11.19 15.16
N SER A 13 21.47 -11.52 14.27
CA SER A 13 21.99 -10.59 13.27
C SER A 13 21.02 -10.32 12.11
N ASN A 14 20.07 -11.21 11.89
CA ASN A 14 18.96 -11.03 10.96
C ASN A 14 17.69 -11.58 11.60
N VAL A 15 16.67 -10.75 11.75
CA VAL A 15 15.38 -11.11 12.35
C VAL A 15 14.25 -11.13 11.32
N SER A 16 14.58 -11.11 10.03
CA SER A 16 13.58 -11.03 8.98
C SER A 16 12.76 -12.31 8.80
N GLN A 17 11.49 -12.18 8.38
CA GLN A 17 10.69 -13.36 8.05
C GLN A 17 11.30 -14.18 6.92
N MET A 18 11.93 -13.53 5.93
CA MET A 18 12.59 -14.21 4.81
C MET A 18 13.78 -15.05 5.25
N HIS A 19 14.54 -14.58 6.24
CA HIS A 19 15.64 -15.33 6.83
C HIS A 19 15.15 -16.63 7.48
N PHE A 20 14.14 -16.54 8.35
CA PHE A 20 13.54 -17.72 8.98
C PHE A 20 12.91 -18.66 7.96
N ALA A 21 12.20 -18.13 6.97
CA ALA A 21 11.55 -18.92 5.93
C ALA A 21 12.57 -19.76 5.14
N ARG A 22 13.71 -19.18 4.77
CA ARG A 22 14.80 -19.86 4.03
C ARG A 22 15.53 -20.92 4.85
N GLN A 23 15.53 -20.77 6.18
CA GLN A 23 16.01 -21.80 7.11
C GLN A 23 14.98 -22.94 7.33
N GLY A 24 13.80 -22.86 6.71
CA GLY A 24 12.74 -23.85 6.91
C GLY A 24 11.98 -23.65 8.23
N VAL A 25 12.13 -22.49 8.89
CA VAL A 25 11.45 -22.18 10.14
C VAL A 25 10.10 -21.51 9.82
N VAL A 26 9.03 -22.06 10.39
CA VAL A 26 7.71 -21.41 10.43
C VAL A 26 7.64 -20.54 11.67
N THR A 27 7.52 -19.23 11.48
CA THR A 27 7.35 -18.27 12.58
C THR A 27 5.89 -18.15 13.01
N GLU A 28 5.65 -17.56 14.18
CA GLU A 28 4.31 -17.23 14.63
C GLU A 28 3.59 -16.27 13.67
N GLU A 29 4.31 -15.34 13.05
CA GLU A 29 3.78 -14.47 12.02
C GLU A 29 3.29 -15.24 10.78
N MET A 30 4.05 -16.22 10.29
CA MET A 30 3.64 -17.05 9.15
C MET A 30 2.41 -17.89 9.48
N GLN A 31 2.35 -18.45 10.70
CA GLN A 31 1.18 -19.20 11.17
C GLN A 31 -0.07 -18.31 11.23
N PHE A 32 0.07 -17.10 11.77
CA PHE A 32 -1.03 -16.14 11.84
C PHE A 32 -1.56 -15.77 10.45
N VAL A 33 -0.65 -15.49 9.50
CA VAL A 33 -1.03 -15.20 8.11
C VAL A 33 -1.71 -16.38 7.44
N ALA A 34 -1.23 -17.61 7.67
CA ALA A 34 -1.81 -18.83 7.13
C ALA A 34 -3.27 -19.02 7.59
N GLU A 35 -3.53 -18.84 8.88
CA GLU A 35 -4.88 -18.91 9.45
C GLU A 35 -5.79 -17.81 8.90
N ARG A 36 -5.29 -16.57 8.87
CA ARG A 36 -6.04 -15.41 8.36
C ARG A 36 -6.42 -15.57 6.89
N GLU A 37 -5.55 -16.15 6.08
CA GLU A 37 -5.76 -16.36 4.65
C GLU A 37 -6.43 -17.70 4.32
N GLN A 38 -6.62 -18.57 5.32
CA GLN A 38 -7.10 -19.95 5.15
C GLN A 38 -6.22 -20.75 4.16
N LEU A 39 -4.90 -20.57 4.26
CA LEU A 39 -3.90 -21.22 3.41
C LEU A 39 -3.01 -22.14 4.25
N PRO A 40 -2.40 -23.18 3.65
CA PRO A 40 -1.40 -23.98 4.33
C PRO A 40 -0.21 -23.14 4.77
N VAL A 41 0.26 -23.32 6.02
CA VAL A 41 1.39 -22.54 6.55
C VAL A 41 2.70 -22.76 5.77
N GLU A 42 2.91 -23.96 5.24
CA GLU A 42 4.06 -24.24 4.37
C GLU A 42 4.00 -23.48 3.04
N LEU A 43 2.80 -23.18 2.52
CA LEU A 43 2.66 -22.31 1.35
C LEU A 43 3.15 -20.91 1.70
N ILE A 44 2.70 -20.36 2.84
CA ILE A 44 3.14 -19.04 3.33
C ILE A 44 4.67 -19.01 3.48
N ARG A 45 5.25 -19.95 4.22
CA ARG A 45 6.71 -20.03 4.42
C ARG A 45 7.44 -20.12 3.07
N SER A 46 6.98 -20.97 2.16
CA SER A 46 7.63 -21.15 0.85
C SER A 46 7.58 -19.90 -0.03
N GLU A 47 6.46 -19.16 -0.02
CA GLU A 47 6.30 -17.92 -0.77
C GLU A 47 7.13 -16.78 -0.18
N VAL A 48 7.28 -16.73 1.15
CA VAL A 48 8.21 -15.82 1.83
C VAL A 48 9.66 -16.16 1.48
N ALA A 49 10.06 -17.43 1.54
CA ALA A 49 11.43 -17.85 1.29
C ALA A 49 11.92 -17.53 -0.14
N ARG A 50 11.02 -17.63 -1.13
CA ARG A 50 11.30 -17.30 -2.54
C ARG A 50 11.06 -15.82 -2.89
N GLY A 51 10.62 -15.01 -1.93
CA GLY A 51 10.41 -13.57 -2.10
C GLY A 51 9.13 -13.14 -2.81
N ARG A 52 8.16 -14.03 -3.02
CA ARG A 52 6.84 -13.71 -3.65
C ARG A 52 5.76 -13.30 -2.67
N LEU A 53 6.08 -13.35 -1.39
CA LEU A 53 5.25 -12.89 -0.30
C LEU A 53 6.14 -12.22 0.74
N ILE A 54 5.71 -11.07 1.25
CA ILE A 54 6.32 -10.45 2.41
C ILE A 54 5.31 -10.42 3.57
N ILE A 55 5.84 -10.37 4.78
CA ILE A 55 5.09 -10.13 6.01
C ILE A 55 5.79 -8.93 6.68
N PRO A 56 5.36 -7.69 6.41
CA PRO A 56 5.98 -6.49 6.97
C PRO A 56 5.66 -6.44 8.46
N ALA A 57 6.63 -6.80 9.28
CA ALA A 57 6.39 -7.09 10.70
C ALA A 57 7.60 -6.72 11.55
N ASN A 58 7.91 -5.44 11.60
CA ASN A 58 9.05 -4.94 12.36
C ASN A 58 8.95 -5.43 13.82
N VAL A 59 10.07 -5.87 14.38
CA VAL A 59 10.15 -6.43 15.73
C VAL A 59 9.71 -5.46 16.82
N ASN A 60 9.79 -4.14 16.57
CA ASN A 60 9.36 -3.11 17.51
C ASN A 60 7.85 -2.82 17.43
N HIS A 61 7.16 -3.25 16.37
CA HIS A 61 5.71 -3.08 16.23
C HIS A 61 4.93 -4.23 16.87
N VAL A 62 4.88 -4.25 18.20
CA VAL A 62 4.37 -5.40 18.97
C VAL A 62 2.83 -5.54 19.02
N ASN A 63 2.11 -4.49 18.60
CA ASN A 63 0.65 -4.44 18.53
C ASN A 63 0.11 -4.93 17.17
N LEU A 64 0.98 -5.09 16.18
CA LEU A 64 0.63 -5.60 14.85
C LEU A 64 -0.06 -6.97 14.89
N GLU A 65 -1.14 -7.09 14.12
CA GLU A 65 -1.73 -8.34 13.67
C GLU A 65 -1.17 -8.70 12.29
N PRO A 66 -0.30 -9.71 12.19
CA PRO A 66 0.43 -10.00 10.95
C PRO A 66 -0.47 -10.18 9.71
N MET A 67 0.04 -9.79 8.56
CA MET A 67 -0.61 -9.93 7.27
C MET A 67 0.42 -10.26 6.19
N GLY A 68 0.01 -11.03 5.18
CA GLY A 68 0.88 -11.40 4.06
C GLY A 68 0.54 -10.61 2.80
N ILE A 69 1.54 -9.98 2.18
CA ILE A 69 1.44 -9.28 0.90
C ILE A 69 2.14 -10.12 -0.15
N GLY A 70 1.37 -10.74 -1.04
CA GLY A 70 1.93 -11.52 -2.13
C GLY A 70 0.87 -12.07 -3.07
N ILE A 71 1.30 -12.55 -4.23
CA ILE A 71 0.38 -13.13 -5.21
C ILE A 71 -0.26 -14.43 -4.72
N ALA A 72 0.16 -15.01 -3.60
CA ALA A 72 -0.48 -16.18 -3.00
C ALA A 72 -1.70 -15.83 -2.12
N THR A 73 -1.77 -14.61 -1.57
CA THR A 73 -2.80 -14.18 -0.62
C THR A 73 -3.85 -13.26 -1.26
N ARG A 74 -4.90 -12.90 -0.51
CA ARG A 74 -5.89 -11.90 -0.94
C ARG A 74 -5.23 -10.58 -1.31
N CYS A 75 -5.78 -9.88 -2.31
CA CYS A 75 -5.27 -8.56 -2.70
C CYS A 75 -5.43 -7.56 -1.54
N LYS A 76 -4.37 -6.82 -1.20
CA LYS A 76 -4.32 -5.93 -0.04
C LYS A 76 -4.53 -4.47 -0.45
N VAL A 77 -5.04 -3.65 0.47
CA VAL A 77 -5.26 -2.22 0.25
C VAL A 77 -4.49 -1.40 1.28
N ASN A 78 -3.71 -0.44 0.80
CA ASN A 78 -3.04 0.55 1.62
C ASN A 78 -3.84 1.87 1.66
N ALA A 79 -3.91 2.51 2.82
CA ALA A 79 -4.33 3.90 2.95
C ALA A 79 -3.16 4.82 3.32
N ASN A 80 -3.08 5.98 2.66
CA ASN A 80 -2.13 7.04 3.03
C ASN A 80 -2.81 8.05 3.95
N ILE A 81 -2.20 8.30 5.10
CA ILE A 81 -2.53 9.40 6.01
C ILE A 81 -1.30 10.30 6.17
N GLY A 82 -1.38 11.34 6.98
CA GLY A 82 -0.24 12.21 7.25
C GLY A 82 -0.64 13.64 7.59
N ALA A 83 0.14 14.23 8.48
CA ALA A 83 0.08 15.63 8.84
C ALA A 83 0.80 16.51 7.79
N SER A 84 0.33 17.74 7.66
CA SER A 84 0.93 18.75 6.78
C SER A 84 1.22 20.03 7.57
N PRO A 85 2.13 20.90 7.10
CA PRO A 85 2.41 22.19 7.76
C PRO A 85 1.17 23.05 8.02
N ASN A 86 0.11 22.87 7.23
CA ASN A 86 -1.10 23.69 7.28
C ASN A 86 -2.27 23.01 8.04
N SER A 87 -2.13 21.75 8.46
CA SER A 87 -3.24 20.98 9.04
C SER A 87 -2.77 19.67 9.65
N SER A 88 -3.38 19.37 10.80
CA SER A 88 -3.41 18.11 11.55
C SER A 88 -2.64 18.09 12.87
N SER A 89 -3.26 17.48 13.87
CA SER A 89 -2.70 17.20 15.18
C SER A 89 -2.42 15.70 15.34
N LEU A 90 -1.63 15.32 16.34
CA LEU A 90 -1.36 13.90 16.66
C LEU A 90 -2.65 13.09 16.82
N GLN A 91 -3.66 13.65 17.49
CA GLN A 91 -4.93 12.95 17.70
C GLN A 91 -5.70 12.77 16.40
N GLU A 92 -5.69 13.76 15.51
CA GLU A 92 -6.34 13.66 14.20
C GLU A 92 -5.72 12.57 13.32
N GLU A 93 -4.39 12.41 13.32
CA GLU A 93 -3.75 11.32 12.56
C GLU A 93 -4.06 9.94 13.14
N VAL A 94 -4.11 9.79 14.47
CA VAL A 94 -4.55 8.55 15.11
C VAL A 94 -6.01 8.24 14.79
N ASP A 95 -6.88 9.24 14.70
CA ASP A 95 -8.28 9.05 14.34
C ASP A 95 -8.45 8.69 12.85
N LYS A 96 -7.63 9.28 11.96
CA LYS A 96 -7.57 8.85 10.54
C LYS A 96 -7.09 7.41 10.41
N LEU A 97 -6.09 6.98 11.17
CA LEU A 97 -5.65 5.59 11.22
C LEU A 97 -6.81 4.65 11.61
N ARG A 98 -7.52 4.97 12.70
CA ARG A 98 -8.67 4.17 13.17
C ARG A 98 -9.78 4.11 12.13
N LEU A 99 -10.05 5.22 11.46
CA LEU A 99 -11.03 5.29 10.38
C LEU A 99 -10.60 4.42 9.19
N ALA A 100 -9.32 4.47 8.82
CA ALA A 100 -8.79 3.67 7.73
C ALA A 100 -8.90 2.17 8.02
N VAL A 101 -8.55 1.74 9.23
CA VAL A 101 -8.71 0.35 9.67
C VAL A 101 -10.18 -0.05 9.72
N LYS A 102 -11.08 0.82 10.20
CA LYS A 102 -12.55 0.59 10.22
C LYS A 102 -13.07 0.23 8.82
N TYR A 103 -12.64 0.96 7.79
CA TYR A 103 -13.07 0.74 6.40
C TYR A 103 -12.20 -0.27 5.63
N GLY A 104 -11.33 -1.00 6.33
CA GLY A 104 -10.69 -2.20 5.80
C GLY A 104 -9.31 -2.01 5.20
N ALA A 105 -8.61 -0.91 5.50
CA ALA A 105 -7.19 -0.77 5.17
C ALA A 105 -6.39 -1.95 5.74
N ASP A 106 -5.64 -2.64 4.87
CA ASP A 106 -4.78 -3.77 5.25
C ASP A 106 -3.41 -3.29 5.73
N THR A 107 -2.96 -2.13 5.24
CA THR A 107 -1.79 -1.37 5.71
C THR A 107 -2.10 0.13 5.70
N VAL A 108 -1.31 0.91 6.44
CA VAL A 108 -1.41 2.37 6.43
C VAL A 108 -0.02 2.98 6.29
N MET A 109 0.12 4.01 5.46
CA MET A 109 1.36 4.80 5.40
C MET A 109 1.19 6.14 6.09
N ASP A 110 2.13 6.46 6.97
CA ASP A 110 2.32 7.82 7.49
C ASP A 110 3.21 8.60 6.52
N LEU A 111 2.59 9.51 5.76
CA LEU A 111 3.23 10.41 4.82
C LEU A 111 3.35 11.84 5.36
N SER A 112 3.38 12.00 6.68
CA SER A 112 3.51 13.31 7.32
C SER A 112 4.75 14.06 6.84
N THR A 113 4.58 15.33 6.45
CA THR A 113 5.68 16.16 5.93
C THR A 113 5.76 17.54 6.56
N GLY A 114 5.36 17.64 7.83
CA GLY A 114 5.39 18.86 8.63
C GLY A 114 4.12 19.01 9.47
N GLY A 115 4.03 20.11 10.23
CA GLY A 115 2.86 20.41 11.07
C GLY A 115 3.01 20.00 12.54
N GLY A 116 4.19 19.53 12.96
CA GLY A 116 4.45 19.16 14.35
C GLY A 116 5.71 18.30 14.52
N ASP A 117 5.79 17.64 15.67
CA ASP A 117 6.82 16.64 15.96
C ASP A 117 6.48 15.32 15.23
N LEU A 118 7.15 15.10 14.09
CA LEU A 118 6.94 13.93 13.23
C LEU A 118 7.24 12.61 13.96
N ASP A 119 8.22 12.60 14.86
CA ASP A 119 8.59 11.40 15.61
C ASP A 119 7.50 11.05 16.63
N ALA A 120 6.97 12.05 17.33
CA ALA A 120 5.87 11.86 18.26
C ALA A 120 4.59 11.39 17.57
N ILE A 121 4.23 11.99 16.42
CA ILE A 121 3.07 11.61 15.62
C ILE A 121 3.19 10.15 15.17
N ARG A 122 4.31 9.80 14.54
CA ARG A 122 4.54 8.44 14.04
C ARG A 122 4.56 7.40 15.15
N SER A 123 5.19 7.71 16.29
CA SER A 123 5.20 6.82 17.47
C SER A 123 3.79 6.57 18.00
N ALA A 124 2.92 7.58 17.99
CA ALA A 124 1.52 7.43 18.39
C ALA A 124 0.71 6.59 17.39
N ILE A 125 0.94 6.78 16.08
CA ILE A 125 0.33 5.97 15.01
C ILE A 125 0.72 4.50 15.16
N ILE A 126 2.03 4.20 15.28
CA ILE A 126 2.53 2.81 15.44
C ILE A 126 1.98 2.19 16.72
N ALA A 127 1.96 2.91 17.83
CA ALA A 127 1.41 2.39 19.08
C ALA A 127 -0.08 2.05 18.99
N ALA A 128 -0.86 2.80 18.19
CA ALA A 128 -2.30 2.60 18.01
C ALA A 128 -2.65 1.62 16.88
N SER A 129 -1.71 1.27 16.00
CA SER A 129 -2.01 0.50 14.79
C SER A 129 -2.03 -1.02 15.05
N PRO A 130 -3.08 -1.73 14.61
CA PRO A 130 -3.05 -3.18 14.50
C PRO A 130 -2.55 -3.65 13.12
N VAL A 131 -2.36 -2.76 12.15
CA VAL A 131 -1.94 -3.06 10.78
C VAL A 131 -0.54 -2.53 10.49
N PRO A 132 0.19 -3.06 9.49
CA PRO A 132 1.53 -2.57 9.17
C PRO A 132 1.55 -1.08 8.85
N ILE A 133 2.55 -0.38 9.38
CA ILE A 133 2.81 1.04 9.12
C ILE A 133 3.98 1.20 8.15
N GLY A 134 3.70 1.87 7.03
CA GLY A 134 4.71 2.28 6.07
C GLY A 134 5.10 3.75 6.19
N THR A 135 6.29 4.11 5.71
CA THR A 135 6.72 5.52 5.60
C THR A 135 7.53 5.77 4.34
N VAL A 136 7.77 7.05 4.05
CA VAL A 136 8.71 7.50 3.02
C VAL A 136 9.81 8.34 3.72
N PRO A 137 10.91 7.72 4.20
CA PRO A 137 11.89 8.37 5.08
C PRO A 137 12.48 9.68 4.53
N ILE A 138 12.61 9.80 3.21
CA ILE A 138 13.11 11.01 2.55
C ILE A 138 12.28 12.26 2.86
N TYR A 139 11.00 12.14 3.22
CA TYR A 139 10.18 13.29 3.58
C TYR A 139 10.65 13.93 4.88
N GLN A 140 10.91 13.12 5.91
CA GLN A 140 11.45 13.61 7.18
C GLN A 140 12.91 14.05 7.04
N ALA A 141 13.73 13.37 6.23
CA ALA A 141 15.09 13.81 5.94
C ALA A 141 15.09 15.22 5.32
N LEU A 142 14.18 15.52 4.38
CA LEU A 142 14.08 16.86 3.82
C LEU A 142 13.66 17.92 4.85
N GLU A 143 12.76 17.56 5.78
CA GLU A 143 12.35 18.47 6.86
C GLU A 143 13.50 18.76 7.86
N SER A 144 14.40 17.80 8.11
CA SER A 144 15.54 18.00 9.03
C SER A 144 16.54 19.06 8.56
N VAL A 145 16.59 19.29 7.24
CA VAL A 145 17.38 20.37 6.61
C VAL A 145 16.55 21.59 6.24
N HIS A 146 15.32 21.71 6.77
CA HIS A 146 14.37 22.79 6.46
C HIS A 146 14.11 22.96 4.96
N GLY A 147 14.01 21.86 4.23
CA GLY A 147 13.75 21.87 2.79
C GLY A 147 14.98 22.18 1.92
N ASN A 148 16.16 22.42 2.52
CA ASN A 148 17.36 22.73 1.74
C ASN A 148 18.06 21.45 1.26
N ILE A 149 17.68 21.02 0.05
CA ILE A 149 18.17 19.79 -0.59
C ILE A 149 19.71 19.71 -0.70
N GLU A 150 20.41 20.83 -0.86
CA GLU A 150 21.88 20.86 -1.00
C GLU A 150 22.62 20.55 0.31
N LYS A 151 21.90 20.60 1.43
CA LYS A 151 22.44 20.26 2.75
C LYS A 151 22.24 18.79 3.12
N LEU A 152 21.45 18.05 2.36
CA LEU A 152 21.22 16.64 2.63
C LEU A 152 22.47 15.82 2.32
N THR A 153 22.85 14.97 3.25
CA THR A 153 23.95 14.02 3.09
C THR A 153 23.43 12.58 3.09
N PRO A 154 24.19 11.61 2.56
CA PRO A 154 23.89 10.19 2.72
C PRO A 154 23.62 9.77 4.17
N ASP A 155 24.37 10.33 5.13
CA ASP A 155 24.23 10.03 6.55
C ASP A 155 22.87 10.50 7.11
N ASP A 156 22.35 11.64 6.64
CA ASP A 156 21.02 12.12 7.04
C ASP A 156 19.92 11.14 6.61
N PHE A 157 20.02 10.59 5.40
CA PHE A 157 19.08 9.57 4.93
C PHE A 157 19.15 8.30 5.77
N LEU A 158 20.36 7.79 6.01
CA LEU A 158 20.57 6.57 6.81
C LEU A 158 20.10 6.75 8.25
N HIS A 159 20.34 7.92 8.85
CA HIS A 159 19.90 8.25 10.20
C HIS A 159 18.36 8.23 10.33
N VAL A 160 17.65 8.86 9.39
CA VAL A 160 16.18 8.88 9.42
C VAL A 160 15.60 7.48 9.15
N ILE A 161 16.20 6.73 8.22
CA ILE A 161 15.82 5.33 7.95
C ILE A 161 15.96 4.47 9.23
N GLU A 162 17.10 4.54 9.92
CA GLU A 162 17.27 3.78 11.16
C GLU A 162 16.34 4.25 12.27
N THR A 163 16.10 5.56 12.39
CA THR A 163 15.15 6.11 13.37
C THR A 163 13.74 5.55 13.17
N HIS A 164 13.24 5.52 11.94
CA HIS A 164 11.95 4.93 11.62
C HIS A 164 11.90 3.43 11.95
N ALA A 165 12.99 2.70 11.68
CA ALA A 165 13.08 1.27 11.97
C ALA A 165 13.06 1.00 13.50
N GLN A 166 13.73 1.84 14.28
CA GLN A 166 13.72 1.78 15.75
C GLN A 166 12.33 2.03 16.33
N GLN A 167 11.54 2.92 15.73
CA GLN A 167 10.17 3.21 16.19
C GLN A 167 9.17 2.09 15.89
N GLY A 168 9.47 1.20 14.94
CA GLY A 168 8.60 0.10 14.55
C GLY A 168 7.88 0.28 13.21
N VAL A 169 8.39 1.11 12.30
CA VAL A 169 7.89 1.14 10.92
C VAL A 169 8.14 -0.21 10.26
N ASP A 170 7.11 -0.81 9.65
CA ASP A 170 7.17 -2.18 9.11
C ASP A 170 7.72 -2.25 7.69
N TYR A 171 7.50 -1.21 6.89
CA TYR A 171 8.09 -1.09 5.56
C TYR A 171 8.39 0.36 5.20
N MET A 172 9.35 0.56 4.32
CA MET A 172 9.75 1.90 3.90
C MET A 172 9.85 1.99 2.39
N THR A 173 9.25 3.04 1.84
CA THR A 173 9.43 3.42 0.45
C THR A 173 10.80 4.06 0.26
N ILE A 174 11.70 3.32 -0.39
CA ILE A 174 13.08 3.74 -0.69
C ILE A 174 13.22 3.95 -2.19
N HIS A 175 13.44 5.20 -2.59
CA HIS A 175 13.58 5.62 -3.99
C HIS A 175 15.02 5.40 -4.50
N ALA A 176 15.51 4.17 -4.40
CA ALA A 176 16.87 3.79 -4.82
C ALA A 176 16.97 3.45 -6.32
N GLY A 177 15.84 3.32 -7.03
CA GLY A 177 15.81 2.91 -8.44
C GLY A 177 16.11 4.00 -9.47
N ILE A 178 15.90 5.27 -9.10
CA ILE A 178 16.22 6.39 -9.98
C ILE A 178 17.73 6.60 -10.01
N LEU A 179 18.32 6.46 -11.19
CA LEU A 179 19.74 6.67 -11.41
C LEU A 179 19.96 7.95 -12.21
N ILE A 180 21.14 8.54 -12.10
CA ILE A 180 21.47 9.80 -12.80
C ILE A 180 21.33 9.66 -14.33
N GLU A 181 21.64 8.48 -14.88
CA GLU A 181 21.47 8.14 -16.29
C GLU A 181 19.99 8.05 -16.74
N HIS A 182 19.04 7.93 -15.81
CA HIS A 182 17.61 7.94 -16.14
C HIS A 182 17.06 9.36 -16.30
N LEU A 183 17.69 10.38 -15.71
CA LEU A 183 17.17 11.76 -15.72
C LEU A 183 16.97 12.34 -17.14
N PRO A 184 17.83 12.07 -18.13
CA PRO A 184 17.58 12.53 -19.50
C PRO A 184 16.31 11.93 -20.13
N LEU A 185 15.85 10.75 -19.68
CA LEU A 185 14.70 10.05 -20.25
C LEU A 185 13.37 10.75 -19.92
N VAL A 186 13.31 11.54 -18.85
CA VAL A 186 12.09 12.27 -18.47
C VAL A 186 11.96 13.65 -19.13
N ARG A 187 12.93 14.05 -19.97
CA ARG A 187 12.97 15.38 -20.60
C ARG A 187 11.72 15.68 -21.43
N ASP A 188 11.21 14.68 -22.13
CA ASP A 188 10.11 14.82 -23.09
C ASP A 188 8.76 14.36 -22.49
N ARG A 189 8.71 14.05 -21.19
CA ARG A 189 7.46 13.74 -20.50
C ARG A 189 6.55 14.95 -20.40
N LEU A 190 5.25 14.73 -20.49
CA LEU A 190 4.24 15.78 -20.33
C LEU A 190 4.16 16.25 -18.87
N THR A 191 4.29 15.32 -17.92
CA THR A 191 4.15 15.61 -16.47
C THR A 191 5.46 15.45 -15.69
N GLY A 192 6.57 15.11 -16.36
CA GLY A 192 7.89 15.02 -15.76
C GLY A 192 7.98 13.93 -14.68
N ILE A 193 8.53 14.30 -13.51
CA ILE A 193 8.63 13.43 -12.33
C ILE A 193 7.56 13.84 -11.34
N VAL A 194 6.52 13.00 -11.19
CA VAL A 194 5.40 13.25 -10.26
C VAL A 194 5.58 12.59 -8.90
N SER A 195 6.56 11.69 -8.75
CA SER A 195 6.92 11.16 -7.43
C SER A 195 7.57 12.24 -6.58
N ARG A 196 6.99 12.56 -5.42
CA ARG A 196 7.60 13.49 -4.47
C ARG A 196 9.00 13.02 -4.05
N GLY A 197 9.15 11.76 -3.66
CA GLY A 197 10.45 11.20 -3.25
C GLY A 197 11.44 11.14 -4.40
N GLY A 198 10.97 10.71 -5.59
CA GLY A 198 11.76 10.70 -6.82
C GLY A 198 12.26 12.09 -7.22
N GLY A 199 11.40 13.10 -7.12
CA GLY A 199 11.76 14.49 -7.41
C GLY A 199 12.79 15.06 -6.43
N ILE A 200 12.70 14.71 -5.15
CA ILE A 200 13.69 15.11 -4.14
C ILE A 200 15.07 14.49 -4.47
N ILE A 201 15.13 13.17 -4.74
CA ILE A 201 16.38 12.50 -5.12
C ILE A 201 16.94 13.04 -6.45
N ALA A 202 16.11 13.26 -7.46
CA ALA A 202 16.54 13.83 -8.73
C ALA A 202 17.19 15.21 -8.53
N ARG A 203 16.57 16.08 -7.70
CA ARG A 203 17.13 17.39 -7.36
C ARG A 203 18.44 17.27 -6.58
N TRP A 204 18.55 16.33 -5.66
CA TRP A 204 19.79 16.05 -4.93
C TRP A 204 20.91 15.63 -5.90
N MET A 205 20.66 14.67 -6.79
CA MET A 205 21.65 14.21 -7.77
C MET A 205 22.14 15.34 -8.67
N LEU A 206 21.22 16.22 -9.12
CA LEU A 206 21.57 17.37 -9.95
C LEU A 206 22.37 18.43 -9.20
N ALA A 207 22.06 18.68 -7.92
CA ALA A 207 22.77 19.67 -7.10
C ALA A 207 24.20 19.22 -6.76
N HIS A 208 24.39 17.92 -6.49
CA HIS A 208 25.68 17.36 -6.10
C HIS A 208 26.49 16.77 -7.26
N HIS A 209 25.89 16.61 -8.44
CA HIS A 209 26.47 15.89 -9.58
C HIS A 209 26.95 14.48 -9.21
N GLN A 210 26.16 13.79 -8.38
CA GLN A 210 26.48 12.46 -7.84
C GLN A 210 25.33 11.49 -8.11
N GLN A 211 25.65 10.19 -8.06
CA GLN A 211 24.64 9.14 -8.13
C GLN A 211 23.73 9.16 -6.90
N ASN A 212 22.51 8.64 -7.05
CA ASN A 212 21.52 8.48 -6.00
C ASN A 212 22.15 7.89 -4.71
N PRO A 213 22.08 8.59 -3.57
CA PRO A 213 22.73 8.16 -2.34
C PRO A 213 22.06 6.90 -1.75
N LEU A 214 20.76 6.72 -1.97
CA LEU A 214 20.04 5.53 -1.54
C LEU A 214 20.43 4.29 -2.37
N TYR A 215 20.88 4.50 -3.60
CA TYR A 215 21.44 3.44 -4.46
C TYR A 215 22.87 3.09 -4.04
N THR A 216 23.74 4.08 -3.85
CA THR A 216 25.14 3.83 -3.50
C THR A 216 25.32 3.27 -2.09
N HIS A 217 24.40 3.60 -1.17
CA HIS A 217 24.36 3.09 0.20
C HIS A 217 23.31 2.00 0.42
N PHE A 218 22.85 1.33 -0.64
CA PHE A 218 21.80 0.32 -0.52
C PHE A 218 22.15 -0.83 0.44
N GLN A 219 23.44 -1.21 0.50
CA GLN A 219 23.91 -2.22 1.44
C GLN A 219 23.80 -1.76 2.91
N ASP A 220 24.04 -0.49 3.20
CA ASP A 220 23.91 0.06 4.55
C ASP A 220 22.44 0.00 4.99
N ILE A 221 21.50 0.28 4.07
CA ILE A 221 20.06 0.17 4.32
C ILE A 221 19.65 -1.29 4.58
N ILE A 222 20.19 -2.25 3.81
CA ILE A 222 19.99 -3.69 4.04
C ILE A 222 20.42 -4.07 5.47
N GLU A 223 21.58 -3.60 5.94
CA GLU A 223 22.07 -3.90 7.29
C GLU A 223 21.19 -3.29 8.39
N ILE A 224 20.56 -2.14 8.14
CA ILE A 224 19.53 -1.60 9.04
C ILE A 224 18.31 -2.53 9.04
N PHE A 225 17.78 -2.89 7.88
CA PHE A 225 16.51 -3.61 7.77
C PHE A 225 16.57 -5.01 8.38
N LYS A 226 17.71 -5.70 8.25
CA LYS A 226 17.96 -7.02 8.89
C LYS A 226 17.80 -6.99 10.41
N LYS A 227 18.20 -5.89 11.07
CA LYS A 227 18.14 -5.77 12.53
C LYS A 227 16.71 -5.65 13.06
N TYR A 228 15.79 -5.15 12.24
CA TYR A 228 14.45 -4.77 12.69
C TYR A 228 13.32 -5.52 11.96
N ASP A 229 13.59 -6.29 10.90
CA ASP A 229 12.58 -6.88 9.98
C ASP A 229 11.72 -5.81 9.29
N VAL A 230 12.37 -4.77 8.78
CA VAL A 230 11.73 -3.79 7.89
C VAL A 230 11.73 -4.35 6.47
N SER A 231 10.58 -4.29 5.80
CA SER A 231 10.48 -4.64 4.39
C SER A 231 10.81 -3.44 3.50
N PHE A 232 11.53 -3.67 2.40
CA PHE A 232 11.62 -2.68 1.33
C PHE A 232 10.29 -2.55 0.61
N SER A 233 9.84 -1.32 0.44
CA SER A 233 8.98 -0.93 -0.68
C SER A 233 9.88 -0.15 -1.65
N LEU A 234 10.32 -0.79 -2.73
CA LEU A 234 11.23 -0.14 -3.67
C LEU A 234 10.43 0.84 -4.54
N GLY A 235 10.63 2.14 -4.28
CA GLY A 235 9.79 3.22 -4.80
C GLY A 235 9.96 3.48 -6.29
N ASP A 236 8.86 3.83 -6.95
CA ASP A 236 8.75 4.10 -8.39
C ASP A 236 8.91 5.61 -8.69
N SER A 237 10.12 6.11 -8.50
CA SER A 237 10.46 7.53 -8.68
C SER A 237 10.04 8.11 -10.03
N LEU A 238 10.10 7.30 -11.08
CA LEU A 238 9.84 7.62 -12.47
C LEU A 238 8.51 7.02 -12.94
N ARG A 239 7.53 6.81 -12.05
CA ARG A 239 6.18 6.47 -12.50
C ARG A 239 5.55 7.54 -13.40
N PRO A 240 4.65 7.16 -14.30
CA PRO A 240 3.90 8.10 -15.14
C PRO A 240 2.85 8.87 -14.32
N GLY A 241 2.79 10.19 -14.54
CA GLY A 241 1.81 11.09 -13.96
C GLY A 241 0.66 11.49 -14.88
N CYS A 242 0.64 10.95 -16.09
CA CYS A 242 -0.46 11.03 -17.04
C CYS A 242 -0.38 9.85 -18.01
N LEU A 243 -1.46 9.60 -18.74
CA LEU A 243 -1.54 8.52 -19.72
C LEU A 243 -0.48 8.62 -20.83
N HIS A 244 -0.09 9.85 -21.20
CA HIS A 244 0.91 10.09 -22.24
C HIS A 244 2.29 9.53 -21.87
N ASP A 245 2.64 9.59 -20.59
CA ASP A 245 3.96 9.19 -20.08
C ASP A 245 3.99 7.69 -19.70
N ALA A 246 2.86 6.98 -19.85
CA ALA A 246 2.71 5.59 -19.43
C ALA A 246 3.58 4.63 -20.25
N SER A 247 4.22 3.69 -19.54
CA SER A 247 5.10 2.65 -20.10
C SER A 247 6.29 3.20 -20.90
N ASP A 248 6.73 4.42 -20.61
CA ASP A 248 7.84 5.05 -21.30
C ASP A 248 9.22 4.47 -20.90
N ALA A 249 10.27 4.93 -21.56
CA ALA A 249 11.63 4.46 -21.32
C ALA A 249 12.12 4.74 -19.90
N ALA A 250 11.72 5.87 -19.28
CA ALA A 250 12.14 6.23 -17.94
C ALA A 250 11.54 5.29 -16.88
N GLN A 251 10.24 4.99 -16.98
CA GLN A 251 9.54 4.07 -16.10
C GLN A 251 10.15 2.67 -16.18
N LEU A 252 10.35 2.16 -17.40
CA LEU A 252 10.85 0.80 -17.61
C LEU A 252 12.33 0.67 -17.23
N ALA A 253 13.13 1.72 -17.40
CA ALA A 253 14.52 1.75 -16.95
C ALA A 253 14.62 1.65 -15.42
N GLU A 254 13.82 2.42 -14.67
CA GLU A 254 13.78 2.29 -13.22
C GLU A 254 13.31 0.91 -12.78
N LEU A 255 12.22 0.37 -13.36
CA LEU A 255 11.71 -0.96 -13.00
C LEU A 255 12.80 -2.05 -13.09
N LYS A 256 13.64 -1.99 -14.12
CA LYS A 256 14.79 -2.88 -14.29
C LYS A 256 15.80 -2.74 -13.13
N THR A 257 16.10 -1.51 -12.72
CA THR A 257 16.95 -1.23 -11.55
C THR A 257 16.30 -1.75 -10.26
N LEU A 258 14.98 -1.56 -10.07
CA LEU A 258 14.27 -2.10 -8.90
C LEU A 258 14.38 -3.62 -8.84
N GLY A 259 14.33 -4.31 -9.98
CA GLY A 259 14.58 -5.75 -10.05
C GLY A 259 16.00 -6.17 -9.62
N GLN A 260 17.01 -5.37 -9.97
CA GLN A 260 18.39 -5.59 -9.51
C GLN A 260 18.51 -5.42 -7.98
N LEU A 261 17.96 -4.32 -7.46
CA LEU A 261 17.96 -4.02 -6.03
C LEU A 261 17.16 -5.05 -5.22
N THR A 262 16.06 -5.57 -5.79
CA THR A 262 15.29 -6.68 -5.21
C THR A 262 16.17 -7.90 -4.97
N ARG A 263 16.90 -8.34 -6.01
CA ARG A 263 17.80 -9.49 -5.89
C ARG A 263 18.94 -9.24 -4.91
N GLN A 264 19.51 -8.04 -4.91
CA GLN A 264 20.55 -7.65 -3.95
C GLN A 264 20.05 -7.70 -2.50
N ALA A 265 18.85 -7.20 -2.21
CA ALA A 265 18.25 -7.30 -0.87
C ALA A 265 17.98 -8.76 -0.48
N TRP A 266 17.55 -9.59 -1.44
CA TRP A 266 17.32 -11.01 -1.22
C TRP A 266 18.60 -11.81 -0.98
N GLU A 267 19.76 -11.40 -1.46
CA GLU A 267 21.04 -12.05 -1.09
C GLU A 267 21.30 -11.96 0.43
N SER A 268 20.71 -10.98 1.10
CA SER A 268 20.81 -10.77 2.55
C SER A 268 19.51 -11.10 3.31
N ASP A 269 18.61 -11.89 2.68
CA ASP A 269 17.30 -12.28 3.22
C ASP A 269 16.43 -11.10 3.69
N VAL A 270 16.48 -9.93 3.04
CA VAL A 270 15.58 -8.81 3.37
C VAL A 270 14.34 -8.86 2.49
N GLN A 271 13.17 -8.68 3.11
CA GLN A 271 11.87 -8.71 2.44
C GLN A 271 11.71 -7.51 1.49
N VAL A 272 11.13 -7.74 0.30
CA VAL A 272 10.97 -6.70 -0.73
C VAL A 272 9.60 -6.79 -1.38
N MET A 273 8.93 -5.65 -1.52
CA MET A 273 7.92 -5.40 -2.54
C MET A 273 8.38 -4.26 -3.45
N VAL A 274 7.85 -4.21 -4.67
CA VAL A 274 8.20 -3.21 -5.69
C VAL A 274 7.00 -2.30 -5.91
N GLU A 275 7.22 -0.99 -5.89
CA GLU A 275 6.18 -0.02 -6.23
C GLU A 275 6.00 0.10 -7.75
N GLY A 276 4.80 0.48 -8.17
CA GLY A 276 4.40 0.52 -9.57
C GLY A 276 3.41 1.62 -9.89
N PRO A 277 3.14 1.79 -11.21
CA PRO A 277 2.76 3.06 -11.80
C PRO A 277 1.47 3.67 -11.29
N GLY A 278 1.39 4.99 -11.54
CA GLY A 278 0.26 5.86 -11.23
C GLY A 278 -0.76 5.95 -12.36
N HIS A 279 -0.43 6.54 -13.51
CA HIS A 279 -1.38 6.77 -14.61
C HIS A 279 -1.08 5.84 -15.79
N VAL A 280 -1.99 4.91 -16.10
CA VAL A 280 -1.78 3.88 -17.13
C VAL A 280 -3.11 3.57 -17.81
N PRO A 281 -3.21 3.71 -19.15
CA PRO A 281 -4.43 3.34 -19.85
C PRO A 281 -4.65 1.82 -19.78
N MET A 282 -5.91 1.39 -19.79
CA MET A 282 -6.30 0.01 -19.46
C MET A 282 -5.57 -1.05 -20.29
N ASP A 283 -5.33 -0.79 -21.57
CA ASP A 283 -4.66 -1.70 -22.51
C ASP A 283 -3.19 -1.98 -22.18
N GLN A 284 -2.57 -1.17 -21.30
CA GLN A 284 -1.17 -1.31 -20.88
C GLN A 284 -1.00 -1.90 -19.47
N ILE A 285 -2.08 -2.08 -18.71
CA ILE A 285 -1.99 -2.52 -17.31
C ILE A 285 -1.44 -3.95 -17.20
N GLU A 286 -1.96 -4.88 -18.01
CA GLU A 286 -1.48 -6.27 -18.03
C GLU A 286 0.02 -6.32 -18.39
N PHE A 287 0.44 -5.51 -19.36
CA PHE A 287 1.85 -5.40 -19.75
C PHE A 287 2.72 -4.98 -18.55
N ASN A 288 2.32 -3.95 -17.81
CA ASN A 288 3.07 -3.47 -16.65
C ASN A 288 3.22 -4.54 -15.57
N VAL A 289 2.13 -5.24 -15.22
CA VAL A 289 2.16 -6.30 -14.20
C VAL A 289 3.07 -7.46 -14.63
N LYS A 290 2.94 -7.94 -15.88
CA LYS A 290 3.81 -9.01 -16.40
C LYS A 290 5.27 -8.58 -16.47
N LYS A 291 5.53 -7.33 -16.87
CA LYS A 291 6.88 -6.80 -16.97
C LYS A 291 7.55 -6.72 -15.60
N GLN A 292 6.81 -6.32 -14.56
CA GLN A 292 7.32 -6.35 -13.21
C GLN A 292 7.65 -7.78 -12.74
N MET A 293 6.78 -8.76 -13.02
CA MET A 293 7.06 -10.15 -12.64
C MET A 293 8.36 -10.68 -13.29
N GLU A 294 8.58 -10.33 -14.56
CA GLU A 294 9.78 -10.69 -15.31
C GLU A 294 11.04 -10.03 -14.70
N GLU A 295 11.05 -8.70 -14.56
CA GLU A 295 12.25 -7.94 -14.16
C GLU A 295 12.57 -8.09 -12.66
N CYS A 296 11.54 -8.19 -11.83
CA CYS A 296 11.63 -8.20 -10.36
C CYS A 296 11.43 -9.59 -9.75
N SER A 297 11.54 -10.65 -10.55
CA SER A 297 11.54 -12.04 -10.07
C SER A 297 10.29 -12.39 -9.24
N GLU A 298 9.13 -11.90 -9.70
CA GLU A 298 7.82 -12.07 -9.07
C GLU A 298 7.69 -11.48 -7.64
N ALA A 299 8.58 -10.58 -7.21
CA ALA A 299 8.40 -9.86 -5.95
C ALA A 299 7.00 -9.21 -5.86
N PRO A 300 6.36 -9.14 -4.68
CA PRO A 300 5.05 -8.50 -4.55
C PRO A 300 5.01 -7.12 -5.18
N PHE A 301 4.00 -6.88 -6.02
CA PHE A 301 3.82 -5.60 -6.70
C PHE A 301 2.82 -4.73 -5.94
N TYR A 302 3.16 -3.46 -5.76
CA TYR A 302 2.38 -2.46 -5.02
C TYR A 302 2.13 -1.23 -5.90
N VAL A 303 0.90 -1.00 -6.37
CA VAL A 303 0.61 0.03 -7.37
C VAL A 303 -0.25 1.17 -6.83
N LEU A 304 -0.06 2.39 -7.34
CA LEU A 304 -0.91 3.54 -7.04
C LEU A 304 -2.05 3.68 -8.06
N GLY A 305 -3.17 2.98 -7.81
CA GLY A 305 -4.24 2.84 -8.82
C GLY A 305 -4.00 1.60 -9.68
N PRO A 306 -3.66 1.73 -10.98
CA PRO A 306 -3.40 2.96 -11.71
C PRO A 306 -4.66 3.70 -12.19
N LEU A 307 -4.58 5.01 -12.35
CA LEU A 307 -5.60 5.86 -12.99
C LEU A 307 -5.66 5.55 -14.49
N VAL A 308 -6.84 5.16 -14.97
CA VAL A 308 -7.03 4.77 -16.38
C VAL A 308 -7.38 5.92 -17.31
N THR A 309 -7.60 7.11 -16.76
CA THR A 309 -7.89 8.35 -17.52
C THR A 309 -7.63 9.59 -16.65
N ASP A 310 -7.16 10.67 -17.28
CA ASP A 310 -6.75 11.92 -16.59
C ASP A 310 -7.85 13.00 -16.52
N ILE A 311 -9.07 12.72 -17.01
CA ILE A 311 -10.07 13.75 -17.32
C ILE A 311 -11.12 13.96 -16.21
N ALA A 312 -10.98 13.28 -15.06
CA ALA A 312 -11.99 13.27 -14.00
C ALA A 312 -11.43 13.59 -12.60
N PRO A 313 -10.63 14.67 -12.43
CA PRO A 313 -10.21 15.10 -11.10
C PRO A 313 -11.44 15.36 -10.21
N GLY A 314 -11.39 14.90 -8.96
CA GLY A 314 -12.55 14.81 -8.07
C GLY A 314 -13.18 13.41 -8.02
N TYR A 315 -12.87 12.57 -9.01
CA TYR A 315 -13.37 11.19 -9.15
C TYR A 315 -12.24 10.19 -9.37
N ASP A 316 -11.01 10.53 -9.00
CA ASP A 316 -9.85 9.70 -9.28
C ASP A 316 -9.86 8.37 -8.50
N HIS A 317 -10.53 8.30 -7.35
CA HIS A 317 -10.86 7.03 -6.70
C HIS A 317 -11.63 6.05 -7.61
N ILE A 318 -12.42 6.55 -8.57
CA ILE A 318 -13.15 5.72 -9.56
C ILE A 318 -12.23 5.38 -10.75
N THR A 319 -11.55 6.39 -11.31
CA THR A 319 -10.64 6.18 -12.46
C THR A 319 -9.55 5.17 -12.10
N SER A 320 -9.03 5.26 -10.89
CA SER A 320 -8.02 4.35 -10.36
C SER A 320 -8.56 2.99 -9.93
N ALA A 321 -9.78 2.89 -9.36
CA ALA A 321 -10.34 1.60 -8.97
C ALA A 321 -10.52 0.65 -10.16
N ILE A 322 -10.80 1.18 -11.35
CA ILE A 322 -10.84 0.40 -12.61
C ILE A 322 -9.48 -0.22 -12.86
N GLY A 323 -8.42 0.58 -12.87
CA GLY A 323 -7.07 0.09 -13.12
C GLY A 323 -6.56 -0.82 -12.01
N ALA A 324 -6.89 -0.51 -10.75
CA ALA A 324 -6.53 -1.30 -9.57
C ALA A 324 -7.14 -2.69 -9.60
N ALA A 325 -8.41 -2.82 -10.01
CA ALA A 325 -9.06 -4.12 -10.17
C ALA A 325 -8.38 -4.96 -11.27
N ILE A 326 -8.03 -4.34 -12.40
CA ILE A 326 -7.33 -5.00 -13.52
C ILE A 326 -5.92 -5.42 -13.08
N ALA A 327 -5.16 -4.52 -12.44
CA ALA A 327 -3.81 -4.80 -11.96
C ALA A 327 -3.82 -5.92 -10.89
N GLY A 328 -4.74 -5.82 -9.93
CA GLY A 328 -4.97 -6.84 -8.91
C GLY A 328 -5.30 -8.19 -9.52
N TRP A 329 -6.17 -8.24 -10.54
CA TRP A 329 -6.52 -9.46 -11.26
C TRP A 329 -5.29 -10.12 -11.90
N HIS A 330 -4.43 -9.32 -12.55
CA HIS A 330 -3.22 -9.81 -13.20
C HIS A 330 -2.08 -10.17 -12.24
N GLY A 331 -2.22 -9.89 -10.94
CA GLY A 331 -1.32 -10.42 -9.91
C GLY A 331 -0.67 -9.38 -9.01
N THR A 332 -1.04 -8.11 -9.10
CA THR A 332 -0.64 -7.10 -8.12
C THR A 332 -1.10 -7.51 -6.71
N ALA A 333 -0.17 -7.43 -5.75
CA ALA A 333 -0.38 -7.93 -4.40
C ALA A 333 -1.01 -6.90 -3.46
N MET A 334 -0.68 -5.63 -3.65
CA MET A 334 -1.20 -4.52 -2.86
C MET A 334 -1.57 -3.32 -3.73
N LEU A 335 -2.65 -2.64 -3.36
CA LEU A 335 -3.20 -1.49 -4.06
C LEU A 335 -3.13 -0.27 -3.14
N CYS A 336 -2.38 0.76 -3.52
CA CYS A 336 -2.40 2.03 -2.82
C CYS A 336 -3.66 2.76 -3.25
N TYR A 337 -4.49 3.10 -2.28
CA TYR A 337 -5.73 3.81 -2.57
C TYR A 337 -5.47 5.16 -3.22
N VAL A 338 -6.48 5.67 -3.90
CA VAL A 338 -6.53 7.03 -4.43
C VAL A 338 -7.84 7.60 -3.94
N THR A 339 -7.79 8.80 -3.38
CA THR A 339 -8.97 9.44 -2.81
C THR A 339 -9.68 10.30 -3.86
N PRO A 340 -10.94 10.73 -3.64
CA PRO A 340 -11.58 11.72 -4.49
C PRO A 340 -10.77 13.02 -4.66
N LYS A 341 -9.91 13.35 -3.69
CA LYS A 341 -9.09 14.57 -3.68
C LYS A 341 -7.71 14.44 -4.32
N GLU A 342 -7.39 13.30 -4.92
CA GLU A 342 -6.17 13.20 -5.72
C GLU A 342 -6.12 14.34 -6.73
N HIS A 343 -4.93 14.92 -6.92
CA HIS A 343 -4.70 16.13 -7.73
C HIS A 343 -5.37 17.43 -7.25
N LEU A 344 -6.11 17.43 -6.14
CA LEU A 344 -6.90 18.57 -5.67
C LEU A 344 -6.55 19.04 -4.25
N GLY A 345 -6.15 18.14 -3.35
CA GLY A 345 -5.76 18.53 -1.99
C GLY A 345 -5.70 17.38 -1.00
N LEU A 346 -5.61 17.73 0.29
CA LEU A 346 -5.51 16.73 1.37
C LEU A 346 -6.86 16.08 1.66
N PRO A 347 -6.92 14.73 1.76
CA PRO A 347 -8.16 14.01 2.06
C PRO A 347 -8.65 14.27 3.49
N ASN A 348 -9.96 14.46 3.63
CA ASN A 348 -10.65 14.44 4.91
C ASN A 348 -11.19 13.02 5.21
N ALA A 349 -11.89 12.85 6.33
CA ALA A 349 -12.45 11.55 6.74
C ALA A 349 -13.37 10.89 5.69
N GLU A 350 -14.20 11.68 5.00
CA GLU A 350 -15.11 11.18 3.97
C GLU A 350 -14.36 10.78 2.70
N ASP A 351 -13.31 11.53 2.33
CA ASP A 351 -12.43 11.18 1.21
C ASP A 351 -11.68 9.86 1.47
N VAL A 352 -11.22 9.65 2.72
CA VAL A 352 -10.60 8.40 3.17
C VAL A 352 -11.58 7.23 3.08
N ARG A 353 -12.82 7.41 3.57
CA ARG A 353 -13.89 6.41 3.47
C ARG A 353 -14.15 6.03 2.00
N ASN A 354 -14.37 7.00 1.13
CA ASN A 354 -14.67 6.77 -0.28
C ASN A 354 -13.52 6.08 -1.03
N GLY A 355 -12.27 6.53 -0.79
CA GLY A 355 -11.09 5.89 -1.36
C GLY A 355 -10.95 4.43 -0.92
N LEU A 356 -11.12 4.15 0.38
CA LEU A 356 -11.01 2.79 0.91
C LEU A 356 -12.09 1.86 0.38
N ILE A 357 -13.35 2.29 0.39
CA ILE A 357 -14.44 1.46 -0.14
C ILE A 357 -14.21 1.15 -1.62
N ALA A 358 -13.82 2.14 -2.43
CA ALA A 358 -13.49 1.92 -3.84
C ALA A 358 -12.39 0.87 -4.03
N TYR A 359 -11.35 0.90 -3.20
CA TYR A 359 -10.23 -0.03 -3.30
C TYR A 359 -10.50 -1.40 -2.68
N LYS A 360 -11.33 -1.51 -1.64
CA LYS A 360 -11.80 -2.82 -1.17
C LYS A 360 -12.69 -3.50 -2.20
N ILE A 361 -13.50 -2.73 -2.95
CA ILE A 361 -14.23 -3.25 -4.10
C ILE A 361 -13.23 -3.75 -5.17
N ALA A 362 -12.23 -2.94 -5.53
CA ALA A 362 -11.24 -3.33 -6.54
C ALA A 362 -10.44 -4.59 -6.15
N ALA A 363 -9.96 -4.66 -4.90
CA ALA A 363 -9.23 -5.81 -4.36
C ALA A 363 -10.10 -7.07 -4.35
N HIS A 364 -11.36 -6.95 -3.89
CA HIS A 364 -12.30 -8.07 -3.87
C HIS A 364 -12.66 -8.56 -5.28
N ALA A 365 -12.91 -7.64 -6.22
CA ALA A 365 -13.16 -7.97 -7.61
C ALA A 365 -11.96 -8.71 -8.24
N ALA A 366 -10.74 -8.27 -7.94
CA ALA A 366 -9.52 -8.96 -8.34
C ALA A 366 -9.42 -10.38 -7.75
N ASP A 367 -9.77 -10.58 -6.47
CA ASP A 367 -9.77 -11.90 -5.84
C ASP A 367 -10.82 -12.85 -6.45
N ILE A 368 -12.00 -12.33 -6.83
CA ILE A 368 -13.00 -13.09 -7.59
C ILE A 368 -12.43 -13.50 -8.96
N ALA A 369 -11.84 -12.55 -9.69
CA ALA A 369 -11.28 -12.79 -11.02
C ALA A 369 -10.07 -13.76 -11.00
N ARG A 370 -9.39 -13.88 -9.86
CA ARG A 370 -8.32 -14.85 -9.60
C ARG A 370 -8.82 -16.19 -9.08
N HIS A 371 -10.14 -16.37 -8.99
CA HIS A 371 -10.79 -17.57 -8.50
C HIS A 371 -10.29 -17.99 -7.11
N ARG A 372 -10.11 -17.02 -6.21
CA ARG A 372 -9.71 -17.31 -4.84
C ARG A 372 -10.77 -18.15 -4.13
N PRO A 373 -10.38 -19.19 -3.38
CA PRO A 373 -11.30 -19.93 -2.54
C PRO A 373 -12.10 -18.98 -1.64
N HIS A 374 -13.41 -19.22 -1.52
CA HIS A 374 -14.33 -18.46 -0.66
C HIS A 374 -14.52 -16.98 -1.01
N ALA A 375 -13.89 -16.45 -2.06
CA ALA A 375 -14.02 -15.02 -2.41
C ALA A 375 -15.46 -14.63 -2.73
N ARG A 376 -16.25 -15.52 -3.33
CA ARG A 376 -17.66 -15.27 -3.68
C ARG A 376 -18.66 -15.55 -2.58
N ASP A 377 -18.24 -16.16 -1.47
CA ASP A 377 -19.18 -16.62 -0.43
C ASP A 377 -20.00 -15.45 0.13
N ARG A 378 -19.34 -14.30 0.35
CA ARG A 378 -19.99 -13.05 0.79
C ARG A 378 -20.92 -12.47 -0.27
N ASP A 379 -20.52 -12.44 -1.54
CA ASP A 379 -21.35 -11.96 -2.66
C ASP A 379 -22.64 -12.77 -2.80
N ASP A 380 -22.51 -14.09 -2.75
CA ASP A 380 -23.62 -15.01 -2.90
C ASP A 380 -24.54 -14.95 -1.67
N GLU A 381 -24.01 -14.77 -0.46
CA GLU A 381 -24.82 -14.57 0.74
C GLU A 381 -25.57 -13.22 0.73
N LEU A 382 -24.89 -12.14 0.34
CA LEU A 382 -25.52 -10.81 0.20
C LEU A 382 -26.62 -10.86 -0.85
N SER A 383 -26.38 -11.54 -1.98
CA SER A 383 -27.38 -11.72 -3.04
C SER A 383 -28.58 -12.55 -2.58
N ARG A 384 -28.36 -13.59 -1.76
CA ARG A 384 -29.47 -14.35 -1.14
C ARG A 384 -30.27 -13.48 -0.18
N ALA A 385 -29.61 -12.69 0.67
CA ALA A 385 -30.29 -11.74 1.57
C ALA A 385 -31.12 -10.73 0.77
N ARG A 386 -30.55 -10.18 -0.30
CA ARG A 386 -31.24 -9.26 -1.22
C ARG A 386 -32.49 -9.88 -1.85
N TYR A 387 -32.37 -11.09 -2.40
CA TYR A 387 -33.49 -11.77 -3.05
C TYR A 387 -34.61 -12.12 -2.06
N ASN A 388 -34.27 -12.43 -0.81
CA ASN A 388 -35.24 -12.71 0.25
C ASN A 388 -35.73 -11.45 0.99
N PHE A 389 -35.36 -10.25 0.53
CA PHE A 389 -35.69 -8.97 1.16
C PHE A 389 -35.29 -8.86 2.64
N ASP A 390 -34.24 -9.57 3.04
CA ASP A 390 -33.60 -9.40 4.34
C ASP A 390 -32.64 -8.19 4.27
N TRP A 391 -33.25 -6.99 4.33
CA TRP A 391 -32.53 -5.72 4.20
C TRP A 391 -31.43 -5.57 5.25
N ASN A 392 -31.71 -5.96 6.50
CA ASN A 392 -30.72 -5.85 7.57
C ASN A 392 -29.52 -6.75 7.31
N ARG A 393 -29.75 -8.01 6.91
CA ARG A 393 -28.65 -8.91 6.55
C ARG A 393 -27.89 -8.42 5.33
N GLN A 394 -28.58 -7.88 4.33
CA GLN A 394 -27.94 -7.26 3.16
C GLN A 394 -27.02 -6.09 3.56
N PHE A 395 -27.45 -5.22 4.48
CA PHE A 395 -26.63 -4.11 4.96
C PHE A 395 -25.41 -4.61 5.73
N GLU A 396 -25.59 -5.54 6.68
CA GLU A 396 -24.50 -6.14 7.46
C GLU A 396 -23.43 -6.79 6.59
N LEU A 397 -23.85 -7.45 5.51
CA LEU A 397 -22.95 -8.10 4.57
C LEU A 397 -22.27 -7.13 3.62
N SER A 398 -22.70 -5.88 3.50
CA SER A 398 -22.10 -4.90 2.59
C SER A 398 -20.75 -4.38 3.12
N LEU A 399 -19.89 -3.83 2.24
CA LEU A 399 -18.59 -3.27 2.65
C LEU A 399 -18.74 -2.03 3.56
N ASP A 400 -19.86 -1.32 3.45
CA ASP A 400 -20.20 -0.16 4.25
C ASP A 400 -21.67 -0.22 4.70
N PRO A 401 -21.97 -0.96 5.79
CA PRO A 401 -23.33 -1.14 6.27
C PRO A 401 -24.03 0.17 6.64
N GLU A 402 -23.27 1.17 7.11
CA GLU A 402 -23.78 2.50 7.44
C GLU A 402 -24.29 3.20 6.17
N ARG A 403 -23.48 3.26 5.11
CA ARG A 403 -23.87 3.90 3.84
C ARG A 403 -25.02 3.17 3.14
N ALA A 404 -25.03 1.84 3.17
CA ALA A 404 -26.09 1.05 2.55
C ALA A 404 -27.45 1.32 3.23
N ARG A 405 -27.47 1.47 4.55
CA ARG A 405 -28.67 1.82 5.32
C ARG A 405 -29.07 3.29 5.10
N GLU A 406 -28.12 4.21 5.14
CA GLU A 406 -28.33 5.65 4.87
C GLU A 406 -29.10 5.83 3.54
N TYR A 407 -28.61 5.25 2.44
CA TYR A 407 -29.22 5.42 1.10
C TYR A 407 -30.59 4.74 0.96
N HIS A 408 -30.83 3.62 1.64
CA HIS A 408 -32.17 3.03 1.66
C HIS A 408 -33.15 3.95 2.43
N ASP A 409 -32.71 4.46 3.58
CA ASP A 409 -33.56 5.17 4.54
C ASP A 409 -33.83 6.63 4.14
N GLU A 410 -33.06 7.19 3.22
CA GLU A 410 -33.37 8.48 2.57
C GLU A 410 -34.79 8.53 1.99
N THR A 411 -35.31 7.39 1.53
CA THR A 411 -36.65 7.31 0.92
C THR A 411 -37.62 6.43 1.69
N LEU A 412 -37.12 5.42 2.42
CA LEU A 412 -37.92 4.46 3.18
C LEU A 412 -37.41 4.30 4.63
N PRO A 413 -37.49 5.36 5.47
CA PRO A 413 -36.83 5.39 6.78
C PRO A 413 -37.48 4.48 7.83
N ALA A 414 -38.79 4.21 7.72
CA ALA A 414 -39.51 3.46 8.75
C ALA A 414 -39.06 1.99 8.81
N ASP A 415 -38.97 1.42 10.02
CA ASP A 415 -38.51 0.05 10.26
C ASP A 415 -39.32 -1.01 9.51
N ILE A 416 -40.61 -0.74 9.26
CA ILE A 416 -41.49 -1.61 8.48
C ILE A 416 -40.96 -1.88 7.06
N TYR A 417 -40.14 -0.98 6.51
CA TYR A 417 -39.57 -1.13 5.17
C TYR A 417 -38.36 -2.05 5.15
N LYS A 418 -37.81 -2.43 6.31
CA LYS A 418 -36.70 -3.41 6.40
C LYS A 418 -37.15 -4.86 6.23
N THR A 419 -38.46 -5.07 6.11
CA THR A 419 -39.07 -6.35 5.76
C THR A 419 -39.96 -6.22 4.51
N ALA A 420 -39.88 -5.07 3.81
CA ALA A 420 -40.69 -4.86 2.60
C ALA A 420 -40.09 -5.59 1.41
N GLU A 421 -40.95 -6.24 0.63
CA GLU A 421 -40.59 -6.95 -0.61
C GLU A 421 -40.41 -5.99 -1.80
N PHE A 422 -39.88 -4.78 -1.55
CA PHE A 422 -39.58 -3.76 -2.55
C PHE A 422 -38.70 -2.65 -1.94
N CYS A 423 -38.13 -1.81 -2.81
CA CYS A 423 -37.58 -0.51 -2.43
C CYS A 423 -38.25 0.63 -3.23
N SER A 424 -37.84 1.86 -2.96
CA SER A 424 -38.38 3.07 -3.62
C SER A 424 -38.14 3.12 -5.13
N MET A 425 -37.14 2.37 -5.64
CA MET A 425 -36.80 2.35 -7.08
C MET A 425 -37.94 1.79 -7.95
N CYS A 426 -38.56 0.68 -7.53
CA CYS A 426 -39.63 0.02 -8.29
C CYS A 426 -41.00 0.11 -7.58
N GLY A 427 -40.99 0.32 -6.27
CA GLY A 427 -42.19 0.27 -5.45
C GLY A 427 -42.82 -1.13 -5.37
N PRO A 428 -43.92 -1.26 -4.61
CA PRO A 428 -44.53 -2.55 -4.28
C PRO A 428 -45.12 -3.31 -5.46
N LYS A 429 -45.40 -2.65 -6.59
CA LYS A 429 -46.10 -3.25 -7.73
C LYS A 429 -45.20 -3.75 -8.84
N PHE A 430 -43.95 -3.27 -8.89
CA PHE A 430 -43.05 -3.50 -10.02
C PHE A 430 -41.69 -4.05 -9.57
N CYS A 431 -41.54 -4.46 -8.31
CA CYS A 431 -40.33 -5.15 -7.88
C CYS A 431 -40.23 -6.49 -8.63
N PRO A 432 -39.13 -6.77 -9.34
CA PRO A 432 -39.00 -7.98 -10.16
C PRO A 432 -38.44 -9.20 -9.42
N MET A 433 -37.90 -9.01 -8.21
CA MET A 433 -37.48 -10.10 -7.32
C MET A 433 -38.71 -10.63 -6.60
#